data_AF-A0A7J8KHN7-F1
#
_entry.id   AF-A0A7J8KHN7-F1
#
_cell.length_a   1.000
_cell.length_b   1.000
_cell.length_c   1.000
_cell.angle_alpha   90.00
_cell.angle_beta   90.00
_cell.angle_gamma   90.00
#
_symmetry.space_group_name_H-M   'P 1'
#
loop_
_entity.id
_entity.type
_entity.pdbx_description
1 polymer ?
#
loop_
_entity_poly.entity_id
_entity_poly.type
_entity_poly.pdbx_seq_one_letter_code
_entity_poly.pdbx_strand_id
1 'polypeptide(L)'
;MSQLGTKQDSTKLQENLQQLQHSTNQLAKETNELLKELGSLPLPLSTSEQRQQRLQKERLMNDFSAALNNFQAVQRRVSEKEKESIARARAGSRLSVSLFPKEGRCKFQGILS
;
A
#
# COMPACT_ATOMS: atom_id res chain seq x y z
N MET A 1 33.69 2.23 9.65
CA MET A 1 32.86 2.74 10.76
C MET A 1 31.73 3.57 10.16
N SER A 2 30.69 2.92 9.63
CA SER A 2 29.55 3.63 9.04
C SER A 2 28.55 3.91 10.15
N GLN A 3 28.59 5.13 10.69
CA GLN A 3 27.67 5.63 11.71
C GLN A 3 26.34 5.98 11.04
N LEU A 4 25.64 4.96 10.52
CA LEU A 4 24.31 5.07 9.94
C LEU A 4 23.30 4.97 11.10
N GLY A 5 22.88 6.12 11.61
CA GLY A 5 21.97 6.19 12.77
C GLY A 5 21.70 7.60 13.27
N THR A 6 21.83 8.63 12.43
CA THR A 6 21.48 9.99 12.84
C THR A 6 19.96 10.16 12.80
N LYS A 7 19.40 10.93 13.73
CA LYS A 7 17.94 11.18 13.78
C LYS A 7 17.40 11.77 12.47
N GLN A 8 18.23 12.52 11.73
CA GLN A 8 17.89 13.08 10.41
C GLN A 8 17.66 12.02 9.34
N ASP A 9 18.49 10.97 9.29
CA ASP A 9 18.33 9.88 8.32
C ASP A 9 17.03 9.12 8.56
N SER A 10 16.65 8.97 9.84
CA SER A 10 15.38 8.36 10.24
C SER A 10 14.18 9.19 9.77
N THR A 11 14.22 10.52 9.87
CA THR A 11 13.11 11.39 9.42
C THR A 11 12.96 11.36 7.91
N LYS A 12 14.07 11.49 7.16
CA LYS A 12 14.03 11.44 5.69
C LYS A 12 13.55 10.08 5.18
N LEU A 13 13.96 8.99 5.82
CA LEU A 13 13.47 7.65 5.49
C LEU A 13 11.96 7.53 5.74
N GLN A 14 11.47 8.09 6.84
CA GLN A 14 10.05 8.07 7.18
C GLN A 14 9.21 8.88 6.17
N GLU A 15 9.66 10.06 5.76
CA GLU A 15 9.01 10.86 4.72
C GLU A 15 8.97 10.12 3.37
N ASN A 16 10.07 9.48 2.97
CA ASN A 16 10.11 8.68 1.74
C ASN A 16 9.14 7.49 1.79
N LEU A 17 9.05 6.80 2.94
CA LEU A 17 8.09 5.71 3.12
C LEU A 17 6.65 6.20 3.03
N GLN A 18 6.34 7.35 3.61
CA GLN A 18 5.01 7.97 3.53
C GLN A 18 4.66 8.38 2.09
N GLN A 19 5.60 8.98 1.36
CA GLN A 19 5.40 9.32 -0.06
C GLN A 19 5.19 8.08 -0.91
N LEU A 20 6.04 7.06 -0.79
CA LEU A 20 5.92 5.81 -1.54
C LEU A 20 4.59 5.12 -1.27
N GLN A 21 4.16 5.10 -0.01
CA GLN A 21 2.85 4.61 0.39
C GLN A 21 1.74 5.41 -0.28
N HIS A 22 1.78 6.75 -0.21
CA HIS A 22 0.76 7.61 -0.82
C HIS A 22 0.65 7.38 -2.33
N SER A 23 1.77 7.41 -3.05
CA SER A 23 1.81 7.17 -4.49
C SER A 23 1.25 5.79 -4.86
N THR A 24 1.61 4.75 -4.10
CA THR A 24 1.10 3.39 -4.37
C THR A 24 -0.41 3.28 -4.15
N ASN A 25 -0.94 3.96 -3.14
CA ASN A 25 -2.39 3.98 -2.90
C ASN A 25 -3.14 4.74 -4.00
N GLN A 26 -2.56 5.84 -4.46
CA GLN A 26 -3.14 6.62 -5.53
C GLN A 26 -3.20 5.80 -6.82
N LEU A 27 -2.11 5.09 -7.14
CA LEU A 27 -2.05 4.14 -8.25
C LEU A 27 -3.07 3.00 -8.12
N ALA A 28 -3.24 2.45 -6.92
CA ALA A 28 -4.22 1.39 -6.67
C ALA A 28 -5.67 1.87 -6.90
N LYS A 29 -5.99 3.09 -6.46
CA LYS A 29 -7.29 3.71 -6.71
C LYS A 29 -7.52 3.94 -8.19
N GLU A 30 -6.56 4.54 -8.89
CA GLU A 30 -6.64 4.79 -10.33
C GLU A 30 -6.81 3.49 -11.11
N THR A 31 -6.05 2.45 -10.76
CA THR A 31 -6.18 1.13 -11.41
C THR A 31 -7.57 0.54 -11.20
N ASN A 32 -8.15 0.70 -9.99
CA ASN A 32 -9.51 0.24 -9.72
C ASN A 32 -10.57 1.01 -10.51
N GLU A 33 -10.43 2.34 -10.64
CA GLU A 33 -11.33 3.15 -11.45
C GLU A 33 -11.24 2.78 -12.94
N LEU A 34 -10.02 2.59 -13.47
CA LEU A 34 -9.83 2.11 -14.85
C LEU A 34 -10.45 0.72 -15.07
N LEU A 35 -10.38 -0.18 -14.09
CA LEU A 35 -11.03 -1.50 -14.16
C LEU A 35 -12.56 -1.41 -14.16
N LYS A 36 -13.14 -0.46 -13.42
CA LYS A 36 -14.59 -0.18 -13.44
C LYS A 36 -15.00 0.39 -14.80
N GLU A 37 -14.25 1.38 -15.30
CA GLU A 37 -14.46 2.00 -16.61
C GLU A 37 -14.40 0.94 -17.72
N LEU A 38 -13.39 0.07 -17.70
CA LEU A 38 -13.25 -1.04 -18.65
C LEU A 38 -14.43 -2.01 -18.61
N GLY A 39 -15.08 -2.15 -17.44
CA GLY A 39 -16.32 -2.91 -17.28
C GLY A 39 -17.58 -2.23 -17.80
N SER A 40 -17.56 -0.91 -17.94
CA SER A 40 -18.67 -0.11 -18.48
C SER A 40 -18.64 0.04 -20.00
N LEU A 41 -17.53 -0.38 -20.64
CA LEU A 41 -17.41 -0.36 -22.09
C LEU A 41 -18.49 -1.25 -22.74
N PRO A 42 -19.09 -0.81 -23.86
CA PRO A 42 -20.09 -1.59 -24.55
C PRO A 42 -19.51 -2.94 -24.99
N LEU A 43 -20.31 -4.00 -24.85
CA LEU A 43 -19.91 -5.33 -25.25
C LEU A 43 -19.86 -5.41 -26.79
N PRO A 44 -18.83 -6.06 -27.38
CA PRO A 44 -18.76 -6.36 -28.79
C PRO A 44 -19.99 -7.15 -29.26
N LEU A 45 -20.36 -7.00 -30.53
CA LEU A 45 -21.50 -7.72 -31.10
C LEU A 45 -21.23 -9.21 -31.29
N SER A 46 -19.97 -9.62 -31.47
CA SER A 46 -19.61 -11.03 -31.61
C SER A 46 -19.36 -11.71 -30.26
N THR A 47 -19.84 -12.95 -30.15
CA THR A 47 -19.67 -13.77 -28.94
C THR A 47 -18.21 -14.14 -28.66
N SER A 48 -17.39 -14.30 -29.70
CA SER A 48 -15.95 -14.55 -29.58
C SER A 48 -15.21 -13.36 -28.99
N GLU A 49 -15.51 -12.14 -29.45
CA GLU A 49 -14.88 -10.92 -28.93
C GLU A 49 -15.32 -10.65 -27.49
N GLN A 50 -16.60 -10.88 -27.15
CA GLN A 50 -17.07 -10.79 -25.76
C GLN A 50 -16.31 -11.74 -24.84
N ARG A 51 -16.05 -12.98 -25.28
CA ARG A 51 -15.27 -13.95 -24.51
C ARG A 51 -13.83 -13.48 -24.32
N GLN A 52 -13.21 -12.97 -25.38
CA GLN A 52 -11.84 -12.42 -25.32
C GLN A 52 -11.76 -11.22 -24.37
N GLN A 53 -12.70 -10.29 -24.45
CA GLN A 53 -12.75 -9.11 -23.58
C GLN A 53 -12.92 -9.51 -22.10
N ARG A 54 -13.80 -10.48 -21.80
CA ARG A 54 -13.95 -11.03 -20.44
C ARG A 54 -12.65 -11.65 -19.94
N LEU A 55 -12.00 -12.48 -20.74
CA LEU A 55 -10.73 -13.12 -20.38
C LEU A 55 -9.60 -12.09 -20.14
N GLN A 56 -9.51 -11.04 -20.96
CA GLN A 56 -8.53 -9.97 -20.75
C GLN A 56 -8.80 -9.22 -19.46
N LYS A 57 -10.06 -8.88 -19.17
CA LYS A 57 -10.45 -8.22 -17.92
C LYS A 57 -10.14 -9.09 -16.70
N GLU A 58 -10.47 -10.38 -16.75
CA GLU A 58 -10.17 -11.33 -15.67
C GLU A 58 -8.67 -11.43 -15.40
N ARG A 59 -7.84 -11.52 -16.44
CA ARG A 59 -6.38 -11.51 -16.31
C ARG A 59 -5.89 -10.24 -15.63
N LEU A 60 -6.38 -9.08 -16.09
CA LEU A 60 -5.99 -7.79 -15.52
C LEU A 60 -6.39 -7.66 -14.04
N MET A 61 -7.59 -8.14 -13.67
CA MET A 61 -8.02 -8.18 -12.28
C MET A 61 -7.15 -9.11 -11.42
N ASN A 62 -6.75 -10.27 -11.95
CA ASN A 62 -5.88 -11.21 -11.25
C ASN A 62 -4.49 -10.60 -11.03
N ASP A 63 -3.90 -10.00 -12.06
CA ASP A 63 -2.59 -9.34 -11.98
C ASP A 63 -2.61 -8.17 -10.98
N PHE A 64 -3.66 -7.34 -11.03
CA PHE A 64 -3.87 -6.26 -10.07
C PHE A 64 -4.00 -6.77 -8.64
N SER A 65 -4.79 -7.83 -8.43
CA SER A 65 -4.98 -8.45 -7.11
C SER A 65 -3.67 -9.04 -6.57
N ALA A 66 -2.86 -9.66 -7.43
CA ALA A 66 -1.54 -10.19 -7.05
C ALA A 66 -0.58 -9.06 -6.64
N ALA A 67 -0.53 -7.98 -7.43
CA ALA A 67 0.28 -6.79 -7.10
C ALA A 67 -0.16 -6.16 -5.77
N LEU A 68 -1.47 -6.00 -5.56
CA LEU A 68 -2.03 -5.46 -4.31
C LEU A 68 -1.70 -6.35 -3.11
N ASN A 69 -1.83 -7.67 -3.25
CA ASN A 69 -1.47 -8.62 -2.18
C ASN A 69 0.02 -8.53 -1.80
N ASN A 70 0.91 -8.41 -2.79
CA ASN A 70 2.33 -8.20 -2.52
C ASN A 70 2.58 -6.89 -1.78
N PHE A 71 1.91 -5.80 -2.18
CA PHE A 71 2.01 -4.52 -1.51
C PHE A 71 1.52 -4.58 -0.06
N GLN A 72 0.38 -5.22 0.19
CA GLN A 72 -0.13 -5.45 1.54
C GLN A 72 0.84 -6.27 2.40
N ALA A 73 1.50 -7.28 1.83
CA ALA A 73 2.50 -8.08 2.53
C ALA A 73 3.74 -7.24 2.91
N VAL A 74 4.24 -6.42 1.99
CA VAL A 74 5.33 -5.47 2.26
C VAL A 74 4.92 -4.48 3.34
N GLN A 75 3.69 -3.96 3.28
CA GLN A 75 3.16 -3.01 4.26
C GLN A 75 3.04 -3.59 5.67
N ARG A 76 2.64 -4.87 5.81
CA ARG A 76 2.64 -5.56 7.10
C ARG A 76 4.04 -5.63 7.69
N ARG A 77 5.04 -5.99 6.88
CA ARG A 77 6.46 -6.03 7.31
C ARG A 77 6.97 -4.66 7.74
N VAL A 78 6.58 -3.60 7.03
CA VAL A 78 6.92 -2.21 7.41
C VAL A 78 6.29 -1.87 8.76
N SER A 79 5.01 -2.20 8.96
CA SER A 79 4.28 -1.95 10.21
C SER A 79 4.87 -2.72 11.41
N GLU A 80 5.28 -3.97 11.20
CA GLU A 80 5.94 -4.80 12.21
C GLU A 80 7.29 -4.20 12.62
N LYS A 81 8.12 -3.81 11.65
CA LYS A 81 9.41 -3.15 11.92
C LYS A 81 9.25 -1.81 12.63
N GLU A 82 8.26 -1.01 12.26
CA GLU A 82 7.97 0.26 12.92
C GLU A 82 7.54 0.03 14.38
N LYS A 83 6.68 -0.97 14.62
CA LYS A 83 6.27 -1.37 15.97
C LYS A 83 7.45 -1.83 16.84
N GLU A 84 8.37 -2.62 16.30
CA GLU A 84 9.57 -3.05 17.02
C GLU A 84 10.57 -1.90 17.27
N SER A 85 10.71 -0.96 16.32
CA SER A 85 11.56 0.22 16.49
C SER A 85 11.04 1.12 17.61
N ILE A 86 9.72 1.35 17.65
CA ILE A 86 9.06 2.11 18.73
C ILE A 86 9.18 1.39 20.07
N ALA A 87 9.02 0.06 20.10
CA ALA A 87 9.18 -0.72 21.32
C ALA A 87 10.61 -0.65 21.88
N ARG A 88 11.63 -0.74 21.01
CA ARG A 88 13.04 -0.57 21.38
C ARG A 88 13.35 0.85 21.87
N ALA A 89 12.84 1.88 21.19
CA ALA A 89 13.00 3.27 21.61
C ALA A 89 12.32 3.54 22.99
N ARG A 90 11.17 2.90 23.26
CA ARG A 90 10.50 2.96 24.57
C ARG A 90 11.23 2.20 25.67
N ALA A 91 11.82 1.04 25.38
CA ALA A 91 12.59 0.28 26.36
C ALA A 91 13.89 1.00 26.77
N GLY A 92 14.47 1.82 25.88
CA GLY A 92 15.68 2.61 26.14
C GLY A 92 15.46 3.92 26.90
N SER A 93 14.22 4.43 27.02
CA SER A 93 13.94 5.71 27.66
C SER A 93 12.81 5.58 28.68
N ARG A 94 13.14 5.58 29.98
CA ARG A 94 12.17 5.77 31.08
C ARG A 94 11.66 7.22 31.20
N LEU A 95 11.69 8.01 30.12
CA LEU A 95 11.26 9.40 30.14
C LEU A 95 10.39 9.74 28.92
N SER A 96 9.33 10.49 29.24
CA SER A 96 8.30 11.12 28.40
C SER A 96 7.38 10.20 27.59
N VAL A 97 6.41 9.64 28.31
CA VAL A 97 5.02 9.51 27.82
C VAL A 97 4.55 10.88 27.33
N SER A 98 4.52 11.08 26.02
CA SER A 98 3.49 11.83 25.28
C SER A 98 3.99 12.12 23.86
N LEU A 99 3.11 11.96 22.88
CA LEU A 99 3.24 12.44 21.49
C LEU A 99 3.70 11.43 20.45
N PHE A 100 3.01 10.30 20.33
CA PHE A 100 2.57 9.85 19.00
C PHE A 100 1.15 9.30 19.13
N PRO A 101 0.16 9.90 18.45
CA PRO A 101 -1.22 9.44 18.52
C PRO A 101 -1.28 7.97 18.13
N LYS A 102 -2.11 7.21 18.86
CA LYS A 102 -2.48 5.82 18.58
C LYS A 102 -3.35 5.71 17.31
N GLU A 103 -3.04 6.50 16.28
CA GLU A 103 -3.76 6.64 15.03
C GLU A 103 -2.95 6.04 13.85
N GLY A 104 -1.93 5.22 14.12
CA GLY A 104 -1.20 4.45 13.12
C GLY A 104 -1.93 3.17 12.67
N ARG A 105 -3.25 3.08 12.92
CA ARG A 105 -4.07 2.04 12.27
C ARG A 105 -4.00 2.34 10.78
N CYS A 106 -3.18 1.55 10.07
CA CYS A 106 -3.17 1.44 8.62
C CYS A 106 -4.61 1.50 8.09
N LYS A 107 -5.06 2.69 7.69
CA LYS A 107 -6.37 2.93 7.07
C LYS A 107 -6.29 2.45 5.61
N PHE A 108 -6.13 1.14 5.42
CA PHE A 108 -6.12 0.53 4.08
C PHE A 108 -7.18 -0.53 3.90
N GLN A 109 -8.05 -0.69 4.90
CA GLN A 109 -9.21 -1.58 4.82
C GLN A 109 -10.24 -1.15 3.77
N GLY A 110 -10.13 0.07 3.20
CA GLY A 110 -11.17 0.66 2.33
C GLY A 110 -10.84 0.75 0.84
N ILE A 111 -9.74 0.16 0.33
CA ILE A 111 -9.45 0.22 -1.12
C ILE A 111 -10.37 -0.70 -1.93
N LEU A 112 -11.06 -1.64 -1.28
CA LEU A 112 -12.01 -2.57 -1.89
C LEU A 112 -13.49 -2.29 -1.55
N SER A 113 -13.83 -1.18 -0.87
CA SER A 113 -15.22 -0.82 -0.57
C SER A 113 -15.83 0.12 -1.60
#